data_AF-A0A1H5QAL0-F1
#
_entry.id   AF-A0A1H5QAL0-F1
#
_cell.length_a   1.000
_cell.length_b   1.000
_cell.length_c   1.000
_cell.angle_alpha   90.00
_cell.angle_beta   90.00
_cell.angle_gamma   90.00
#
_symmetry.space_group_name_H-M   'P 1'
#
loop_
_entity.id
_entity.type
_entity.pdbx_description
1 polymer ?
#
loop_
_entity_poly.entity_id
_entity_poly.type
_entity_poly.pdbx_seq_one_letter_code
_entity_poly.pdbx_strand_id
1 'polypeptide(L)'
;MNTLIDFGKDIEYHFARGLRAYLARVARAAGVGFESCSLDLDVPTSGYVALDRALPDLPGQDLALIWDEVHGWSAVVEPAGGGAPKVLAYLGGAEVLPPPRAVARFLEVLRLAGPPAGSFRPPVFRTAGRHEDLVDWLPVTGPEGLLRPSSPAW
;
A
#
# COMPACT_ATOMS: atom_id res chain seq x y z
N MET A 1 9.58 -24.43 -28.04
CA MET A 1 10.08 -24.20 -26.66
C MET A 1 10.00 -22.69 -26.38
N ASN A 2 8.87 -22.19 -25.84
CA ASN A 2 8.66 -20.76 -25.54
C ASN A 2 7.70 -20.52 -24.36
N THR A 3 7.23 -21.59 -23.70
CA THR A 3 6.13 -21.51 -22.73
C THR A 3 6.57 -20.93 -21.38
N LEU A 4 7.83 -21.14 -20.95
CA LEU A 4 8.30 -20.69 -19.64
C LEU A 4 8.49 -19.16 -19.54
N ILE A 5 8.77 -18.48 -20.65
CA ILE A 5 8.98 -17.02 -20.72
C ILE A 5 7.63 -16.28 -20.76
N ASP A 6 6.59 -16.93 -21.28
CA ASP A 6 5.25 -16.36 -21.44
C ASP A 6 4.52 -16.27 -20.09
N PHE A 7 4.53 -17.35 -19.30
CA PHE A 7 3.86 -17.40 -17.99
C PHE A 7 4.39 -16.35 -17.00
N GLY A 8 5.71 -16.12 -16.96
CA GLY A 8 6.28 -15.10 -16.09
C GLY A 8 5.83 -13.68 -16.47
N LYS A 9 5.74 -13.39 -17.78
CA LYS A 9 5.26 -12.10 -18.27
C LYS A 9 3.77 -11.88 -18.00
N ASP A 10 2.97 -12.94 -18.09
CA ASP A 10 1.55 -12.88 -17.75
C ASP A 10 1.35 -12.58 -16.26
N ILE A 11 2.11 -13.22 -15.37
CA ILE A 11 2.06 -12.96 -13.92
C ILE A 11 2.41 -11.51 -13.63
N GLU A 12 3.54 -11.00 -14.15
CA GLU A 12 3.96 -9.62 -13.92
C GLU A 12 2.95 -8.60 -14.47
N TYR A 13 2.37 -8.88 -15.64
CA TYR A 13 1.30 -8.06 -16.21
C TYR A 13 0.05 -8.02 -15.33
N HIS A 14 -0.42 -9.19 -14.87
CA HIS A 14 -1.59 -9.30 -14.01
C HIS A 14 -1.36 -8.66 -12.65
N PHE A 15 -0.18 -8.88 -12.06
CA PHE A 15 0.24 -8.27 -10.81
C PHE A 15 0.25 -6.75 -10.93
N ALA A 16 0.99 -6.18 -11.88
CA ALA A 16 1.10 -4.73 -12.02
C ALA A 16 -0.25 -4.08 -12.34
N ARG A 17 -1.12 -4.75 -13.10
CA ARG A 17 -2.49 -4.28 -13.35
C ARG A 17 -3.36 -4.33 -12.09
N GLY A 18 -3.29 -5.42 -11.34
CA GLY A 18 -4.05 -5.60 -10.11
C GLY A 18 -3.61 -4.62 -9.02
N LEU A 19 -2.30 -4.39 -8.88
CA LEU A 19 -1.73 -3.46 -7.92
C LEU A 19 -2.16 -2.01 -8.22
N ARG A 20 -2.13 -1.60 -9.50
CA ARG A 20 -2.68 -0.30 -9.92
C ARG A 20 -4.15 -0.14 -9.53
N ALA A 21 -4.97 -1.16 -9.75
CA ALA A 21 -6.39 -1.13 -9.38
C ALA A 21 -6.58 -1.10 -7.85
N TYR A 22 -5.75 -1.81 -7.09
CA TYR A 22 -5.76 -1.76 -5.63
C TYR A 22 -5.38 -0.37 -5.11
N LEU A 23 -4.27 0.21 -5.58
CA LEU A 23 -3.84 1.56 -5.20
C LEU A 23 -4.88 2.62 -5.53
N ALA A 24 -5.53 2.54 -6.69
CA ALA A 24 -6.62 3.45 -7.03
C ALA A 24 -7.79 3.39 -6.04
N ARG A 25 -8.13 2.18 -5.53
CA ARG A 25 -9.17 2.01 -4.51
C ARG A 25 -8.72 2.55 -3.15
N VAL A 26 -7.45 2.38 -2.79
CA VAL A 26 -6.86 2.95 -1.57
C VAL A 26 -6.85 4.48 -1.63
N ALA A 27 -6.37 5.07 -2.71
CA ALA A 27 -6.38 6.51 -2.95
C ALA A 27 -7.79 7.09 -2.80
N ARG A 28 -8.77 6.50 -3.51
CA ARG A 28 -10.19 6.88 -3.40
C ARG A 28 -10.70 6.77 -1.97
N ALA A 29 -10.37 5.70 -1.24
CA ALA A 29 -10.77 5.54 0.15
C ALA A 29 -10.10 6.55 1.10
N ALA A 30 -8.88 6.98 0.77
CA ALA A 30 -8.15 8.03 1.48
C ALA A 30 -8.60 9.46 1.11
N GLY A 31 -9.47 9.59 0.10
CA GLY A 31 -10.04 10.85 -0.36
C GLY A 31 -9.19 11.60 -1.39
N VAL A 32 -8.25 10.93 -2.04
CA VAL A 32 -7.41 11.49 -3.13
C VAL A 32 -7.64 10.74 -4.45
N GLY A 33 -7.20 11.31 -5.56
CA GLY A 33 -7.28 10.69 -6.88
C GLY A 33 -6.13 9.72 -7.16
N PHE A 34 -6.24 8.93 -8.23
CA PHE A 34 -5.18 8.00 -8.64
C PHE A 34 -3.95 8.73 -9.20
N GLU A 35 -4.12 9.96 -9.66
CA GLU A 35 -3.03 10.86 -10.03
C GLU A 35 -2.06 11.16 -8.88
N SER A 36 -2.51 10.97 -7.63
CA SER A 36 -1.67 11.06 -6.43
C SER A 36 -0.88 9.77 -6.16
N CYS A 37 -0.98 8.75 -7.02
CA CYS A 37 -0.28 7.48 -6.86
C CYS A 37 0.94 7.36 -7.78
N SER A 38 1.99 6.71 -7.27
CA SER A 38 3.07 6.18 -8.10
C SER A 38 3.34 4.71 -7.74
N LEU A 39 3.93 3.97 -8.69
CA LEU A 39 4.33 2.59 -8.50
C LEU A 39 5.79 2.44 -8.90
N ASP A 40 6.54 1.74 -8.06
CA ASP A 40 7.83 1.18 -8.40
C ASP A 40 7.68 -0.34 -8.50
N LEU A 41 7.85 -0.87 -9.72
CA LEU A 41 7.67 -2.29 -10.02
C LEU A 41 8.99 -3.07 -9.98
N ASP A 42 10.10 -2.44 -9.58
CA ASP A 42 11.32 -3.18 -9.24
C ASP A 42 11.06 -4.07 -8.01
N VAL A 43 11.96 -5.01 -7.73
CA VAL A 43 11.85 -5.90 -6.57
C VAL A 43 12.78 -5.38 -5.47
N PRO A 44 12.27 -5.03 -4.28
CA PRO A 44 10.89 -5.16 -3.82
C PRO A 44 9.93 -4.12 -4.42
N THR A 45 8.73 -4.56 -4.82
CA THR A 45 7.72 -3.67 -5.40
C THR A 45 7.12 -2.76 -4.33
N SER A 46 6.90 -1.50 -4.69
CA SER A 46 6.27 -0.51 -3.82
C SER A 46 5.25 0.36 -4.55
N GLY A 47 4.33 0.90 -3.76
CA GLY A 47 3.32 1.86 -4.19
C GLY A 47 3.31 3.05 -3.24
N TYR A 48 3.13 4.23 -3.79
CA TYR A 48 3.11 5.48 -3.05
C TYR A 48 1.78 6.19 -3.30
N VAL A 49 1.23 6.83 -2.27
CA VAL A 49 0.02 7.67 -2.36
C VAL A 49 0.28 8.97 -1.60
N ALA A 50 0.38 10.09 -2.34
CA ALA A 50 0.46 11.42 -1.76
C ALA A 50 -0.90 11.82 -1.16
N LEU A 51 -0.90 12.49 0.00
CA LEU A 51 -2.12 12.97 0.65
C LEU A 51 -2.09 14.49 0.78
N ASP A 52 -3.17 15.16 0.38
CA ASP A 52 -3.28 16.63 0.38
C ASP A 52 -3.32 17.29 1.77
N ARG A 53 -3.36 16.50 2.86
CA ARG A 53 -3.58 17.01 4.22
C ARG A 53 -2.46 16.58 5.19
N ALA A 54 -1.71 17.58 5.64
CA ALA A 54 -0.77 17.48 6.75
C ALA A 54 -1.48 17.10 8.06
N LEU A 55 -0.74 16.47 8.97
CA LEU A 55 -1.23 16.20 10.33
C LEU A 55 -1.30 17.51 11.13
N PRO A 56 -2.34 17.72 11.98
CA PRO A 56 -2.46 18.93 12.79
C PRO A 56 -1.21 19.23 13.63
N ASP A 57 -0.55 18.18 14.13
CA ASP A 57 0.64 18.27 14.97
C ASP A 57 1.95 18.44 14.19
N LEU A 58 1.91 18.32 12.85
CA LEU A 58 3.08 18.44 11.96
C LEU A 58 2.79 19.39 10.78
N PRO A 59 2.57 20.69 11.04
CA PRO A 59 2.29 21.66 9.98
C PRO A 59 3.47 21.75 9.00
N GLY A 60 3.18 21.70 7.70
CA GLY A 60 4.17 21.82 6.64
C GLY A 60 4.97 20.54 6.34
N GLN A 61 4.53 19.38 6.82
CA GLN A 61 5.04 18.08 6.36
C GLN A 61 3.93 17.37 5.60
N ASP A 62 4.21 16.97 4.37
CA ASP A 62 3.24 16.28 3.52
C ASP A 62 3.14 14.83 3.98
N LEU A 63 1.91 14.36 4.19
CA LEU A 63 1.66 12.99 4.59
C LEU A 63 1.53 12.13 3.34
N ALA A 64 2.16 10.97 3.34
CA ALA A 64 1.98 9.98 2.29
C ALA A 64 1.79 8.59 2.89
N LEU A 65 1.22 7.70 2.07
CA LEU A 65 1.21 6.28 2.34
C LEU A 65 2.21 5.59 1.42
N ILE A 66 3.01 4.68 1.99
CA ILE A 66 3.85 3.76 1.23
C ILE A 66 3.34 2.35 1.50
N TRP A 67 3.02 1.64 0.43
CA TRP A 67 2.90 0.19 0.44
C TRP A 67 4.19 -0.41 -0.09
N ASP A 68 4.73 -1.42 0.59
CA ASP A 68 5.74 -2.28 0.02
C ASP A 68 5.35 -3.75 0.19
N GLU A 69 5.78 -4.59 -0.75
CA GLU A 69 5.34 -5.97 -0.80
C GLU A 69 5.85 -6.84 0.36
N VAL A 70 6.79 -6.36 1.19
CA VAL A 70 7.37 -7.08 2.34
C VAL A 70 6.72 -6.63 3.65
N HIS A 71 6.62 -5.32 3.88
CA HIS A 71 6.19 -4.73 5.15
C HIS A 71 4.78 -4.13 5.12
N GLY A 72 4.11 -4.15 3.96
CA GLY A 72 2.74 -3.68 3.82
C GLY A 72 2.65 -2.17 3.86
N TRP A 73 1.60 -1.64 4.49
CA TRP A 73 1.34 -0.20 4.52
C TRP A 73 2.06 0.52 5.65
N SER A 74 2.64 1.67 5.33
CA SER A 74 3.19 2.62 6.28
C SER A 74 2.70 4.04 5.97
N ALA A 75 2.54 4.84 7.02
CA ALA A 75 2.33 6.28 6.89
C ALA A 75 3.68 6.97 7.07
N VAL A 76 4.01 7.88 6.16
CA VAL A 76 5.26 8.62 6.16
C VAL A 76 5.01 10.11 6.08
N VAL A 77 5.92 10.89 6.63
CA VAL A 77 5.98 12.34 6.40
C VAL A 77 7.17 12.69 5.54
N GLU A 78 6.92 13.53 4.54
CA GLU A 78 7.93 14.12 3.69
C GLU A 78 8.26 15.53 4.20
N PRO A 79 9.53 15.80 4.54
CA PRO A 79 9.94 17.15 4.91
C PRO A 79 9.80 18.10 3.72
N ALA A 80 9.14 19.25 3.91
CA ALA A 80 8.96 20.27 2.86
C ALA A 80 10.25 20.78 2.20
N GLY A 81 11.40 20.64 2.86
CA GLY A 81 12.72 21.03 2.33
C GLY A 81 13.40 19.98 1.46
N GLY A 82 12.75 18.85 1.19
CA GLY A 82 13.39 17.67 0.63
C GLY A 82 14.21 16.92 1.69
N GLY A 83 14.09 15.59 1.69
CA GLY A 83 14.73 14.73 2.66
C GLY A 83 14.19 13.31 2.57
N ALA A 84 14.81 12.38 3.28
CA ALA A 84 14.28 11.02 3.34
C ALA A 84 12.91 11.03 4.05
N PRO A 85 11.88 10.36 3.49
CA PRO A 85 10.60 10.20 4.17
C PRO A 85 10.80 9.56 5.54
N LYS A 86 10.14 10.09 6.56
CA LYS A 86 10.16 9.51 7.90
C LYS A 86 8.89 8.72 8.13
N VAL A 87 9.04 7.42 8.43
CA VAL A 87 7.90 6.59 8.83
C VAL A 87 7.34 7.09 10.16
N LEU A 88 6.01 7.17 10.26
CA LEU A 88 5.26 7.51 11.46
C LEU A 88 4.62 6.29 12.11
N ALA A 89 4.15 5.34 11.30
CA ALA A 89 3.57 4.09 11.75
C ALA A 89 3.47 3.09 10.59
N TYR A 90 3.38 1.80 10.95
CA TYR A 90 2.96 0.75 10.02
C TYR A 90 1.54 0.33 10.34
N LEU A 91 0.76 0.03 9.31
CA LEU A 91 -0.48 -0.71 9.45
C LEU A 91 -0.12 -2.16 9.75
N GLY A 92 -0.28 -2.56 11.01
CA GLY A 92 -0.16 -3.96 11.40
C GLY A 92 -1.33 -4.83 10.92
N GLY A 93 -1.33 -6.08 11.34
CA GLY A 93 -2.36 -7.06 10.97
C GLY A 93 -1.73 -8.34 10.40
N ALA A 94 -2.53 -9.13 9.68
CA ALA A 94 -2.10 -10.37 9.05
C ALA A 94 -1.94 -10.27 7.52
N GLU A 95 -2.36 -9.15 6.92
CA GLU A 95 -2.50 -9.01 5.47
C GLU A 95 -1.58 -7.90 4.94
N VAL A 96 -0.75 -8.24 3.94
CA VAL A 96 0.06 -7.26 3.20
C VAL A 96 -0.79 -6.38 2.28
N LEU A 97 -1.93 -6.89 1.80
CA LEU A 97 -2.92 -6.19 0.97
C LEU A 97 -4.28 -6.11 1.70
N PRO A 98 -4.37 -5.33 2.80
CA PRO A 98 -5.61 -5.23 3.56
C PRO A 98 -6.72 -4.54 2.74
N PRO A 99 -7.99 -4.59 3.17
CA PRO A 99 -9.05 -3.82 2.51
C PRO A 99 -8.74 -2.30 2.48
N PRO A 100 -9.02 -1.58 1.38
CA PRO A 100 -8.77 -0.14 1.26
C PRO A 100 -9.38 0.71 2.39
N ARG A 101 -10.54 0.28 2.92
CA ARG A 101 -11.18 0.92 4.08
C ARG A 101 -10.37 0.77 5.37
N ALA A 102 -9.61 -0.31 5.53
CA ALA A 102 -8.71 -0.49 6.66
C ALA A 102 -7.53 0.49 6.58
N VAL A 103 -6.98 0.69 5.38
CA VAL A 103 -5.92 1.69 5.14
C VAL A 103 -6.42 3.11 5.41
N ALA A 104 -7.64 3.45 4.93
CA ALA A 104 -8.25 4.75 5.22
C ALA A 104 -8.53 4.94 6.72
N ARG A 105 -9.03 3.91 7.42
CA ARG A 105 -9.24 3.98 8.88
C ARG A 105 -7.93 4.20 9.63
N PHE A 106 -6.85 3.54 9.19
CA PHE A 106 -5.51 3.73 9.75
C PHE A 106 -5.06 5.20 9.64
N LEU A 107 -5.25 5.83 8.48
CA LEU A 107 -4.98 7.27 8.32
C LEU A 107 -5.81 8.14 9.26
N GLU A 108 -7.11 7.86 9.40
CA GLU A 108 -7.98 8.64 10.28
C GLU A 108 -7.58 8.50 11.76
N VAL A 109 -7.17 7.31 12.20
CA VAL A 109 -6.63 7.10 13.55
C VAL A 109 -5.37 7.92 13.77
N LEU A 110 -4.43 7.92 12.81
CA LEU A 110 -3.21 8.73 12.88
C LEU A 110 -3.51 10.24 12.92
N ARG A 111 -4.51 10.69 12.17
CA ARG A 111 -4.94 12.10 12.16
C ARG A 111 -5.54 12.55 13.50
N LEU A 112 -6.25 11.66 14.18
CA LEU A 112 -6.96 11.97 15.43
C LEU A 112 -6.11 11.76 16.68
N ALA A 113 -5.32 10.69 16.72
CA ALA A 113 -4.54 10.29 17.89
C ALA A 113 -3.05 10.64 17.79
N GLY A 114 -2.59 11.04 16.59
CA GLY A 114 -1.18 11.20 16.28
C GLY A 114 -0.46 9.86 16.07
N PRO A 115 0.84 9.90 15.71
CA PRO A 115 1.68 8.72 15.63
C PRO A 115 1.80 8.01 16.99
N PRO A 116 1.88 6.67 17.01
CA PRO A 116 2.12 5.93 18.25
C PRO A 116 3.46 6.36 18.89
N ALA A 117 3.48 6.41 20.23
CA ALA A 117 4.70 6.74 20.96
C ALA A 117 5.71 5.58 20.93
N GLY A 118 6.99 5.90 20.70
CA GLY A 118 8.10 4.95 20.73
C GLY A 118 8.56 4.49 19.34
N SER A 119 9.49 3.54 19.33
CA SER A 119 9.96 2.91 18.10
C SER A 119 9.02 1.77 17.70
N PHE A 120 8.73 1.67 16.41
CA PHE A 120 8.01 0.55 15.83
C PHE A 120 8.96 -0.22 14.91
N ARG A 121 8.77 -1.55 14.87
CA ARG A 121 9.50 -2.43 13.93
C ARG A 121 8.64 -2.62 12.69
N PRO A 122 9.21 -2.56 11.48
CA PRO A 122 8.50 -2.92 10.26
C PRO A 122 7.92 -4.35 10.39
N PRO A 123 6.62 -4.55 10.14
CA PRO A 123 6.06 -5.89 9.98
C PRO A 123 6.77 -6.63 8.85
N VAL A 124 6.85 -7.95 8.91
CA VAL A 124 7.35 -8.77 7.80
C VAL A 124 6.26 -9.77 7.43
N PHE A 125 5.62 -9.57 6.29
CA PHE A 125 4.53 -10.43 5.82
C PHE A 125 5.01 -11.54 4.90
N ARG A 126 6.02 -11.26 4.06
CA ARG A 126 6.47 -12.17 3.00
C ARG A 126 7.85 -11.81 2.47
N THR A 127 8.41 -12.69 1.63
CA THR A 127 9.61 -12.41 0.83
C THR A 127 9.23 -11.71 -0.48
N ALA A 128 10.05 -10.75 -0.90
CA ALA A 128 9.85 -9.98 -2.13
C ALA A 128 9.94 -10.83 -3.41
N GLY A 129 9.33 -10.35 -4.50
CA GLY A 129 9.49 -10.89 -5.86
C GLY A 129 8.69 -12.15 -6.18
N ARG A 130 7.90 -12.68 -5.25
CA ARG A 130 6.97 -13.81 -5.51
C ARG A 130 5.59 -13.33 -5.92
N HIS A 131 5.49 -12.48 -6.94
CA HIS A 131 4.25 -11.79 -7.29
C HIS A 131 3.08 -12.73 -7.59
N GLU A 132 3.34 -13.98 -7.97
CA GLU A 132 2.32 -15.02 -8.13
C GLU A 132 1.48 -15.24 -6.87
N ASP A 133 2.06 -15.05 -5.68
CA ASP A 133 1.33 -15.21 -4.41
C ASP A 133 0.36 -14.04 -4.13
N LEU A 134 0.49 -12.91 -4.84
CA LEU A 134 -0.34 -11.71 -4.67
C LEU A 134 -1.42 -11.55 -5.72
N VAL A 135 -1.24 -12.13 -6.92
CA VAL A 135 -2.16 -11.94 -8.05
C VAL A 135 -3.60 -12.31 -7.70
N ASP A 136 -3.81 -13.39 -6.94
CA ASP A 136 -5.15 -13.86 -6.55
C ASP A 136 -5.85 -12.95 -5.53
N TRP A 137 -5.10 -12.13 -4.80
CA TRP A 137 -5.60 -11.18 -3.80
C TRP A 137 -5.87 -9.81 -4.40
N LEU A 138 -5.21 -9.50 -5.51
CA LEU A 138 -5.36 -8.22 -6.18
C LEU A 138 -6.66 -8.18 -6.99
N PRO A 139 -7.31 -7.01 -7.05
CA PRO A 139 -8.52 -6.89 -7.83
C PRO A 139 -8.22 -6.94 -9.32
N VAL A 140 -8.88 -7.86 -10.02
CA VAL A 140 -9.02 -7.76 -11.48
C VAL A 140 -9.82 -6.48 -11.78
N THR A 141 -9.37 -5.68 -12.75
CA THR A 141 -10.03 -4.43 -13.14
C THR A 141 -11.54 -4.63 -13.28
N GLY A 142 -12.31 -3.99 -12.39
CA GLY A 142 -13.76 -4.08 -12.28
C GLY A 142 -14.25 -3.27 -11.07
N PRO A 143 -15.53 -2.85 -11.05
CA PRO A 143 -16.10 -2.04 -9.96
C PRO A 143 -15.97 -2.74 -8.60
N GLU A 144 -15.96 -1.94 -7.53
CA GLU A 144 -15.75 -2.36 -6.13
C GLU A 144 -16.57 -3.61 -5.76
N GLY A 145 -15.91 -4.69 -5.35
CA GLY A 145 -16.62 -5.90 -4.91
C GLY A 145 -15.78 -7.18 -4.75
N LEU A 146 -14.62 -7.28 -5.39
CA LEU A 146 -13.68 -8.38 -5.17
C LEU A 146 -12.36 -7.85 -4.61
N LEU A 147 -12.30 -7.69 -3.30
CA LEU A 147 -11.18 -8.26 -2.56
C LEU A 147 -11.77 -9.53 -1.98
N ARG A 148 -11.28 -10.70 -2.37
CA ARG A 148 -11.79 -11.93 -1.79
C ARG A 148 -11.57 -11.84 -0.28
N PRO A 149 -12.60 -12.07 0.56
CA PRO A 149 -12.37 -12.18 1.99
C PRO A 149 -11.36 -13.30 2.21
N SER A 150 -10.32 -13.00 3.00
CA SER A 150 -9.47 -14.00 3.63
C SER A 150 -10.38 -15.09 4.25
N SER A 151 -10.03 -16.35 3.97
CA SER A 151 -10.73 -17.53 4.51
C SER A 151 -10.99 -17.41 6.02
N PRO A 152 -12.07 -18.03 6.52
CA PRO A 152 -12.57 -17.74 7.86
C PRO A 152 -11.59 -18.20 8.94
N ALA A 153 -11.60 -17.41 10.03
CA ALA A 153 -10.94 -17.74 11.28
C ALA A 153 -11.31 -19.16 11.73
N TRP A 154 -10.30 -19.98 11.96
CA TRP A 154 -10.38 -21.12 12.86
C TRP A 154 -9.77 -20.73 14.21
#